data_AF-A0A0H2WEC0-F1
#
_entry.id   AF-A0A0H2WEC0-F1
#
_cell.length_a   1.000
_cell.length_b   1.000
_cell.length_c   1.000
_cell.angle_alpha   90.00
_cell.angle_beta   90.00
_cell.angle_gamma   90.00
#
_symmetry.space_group_name_H-M   'P 1'
#
loop_
_entity.id
_entity.type
_entity.pdbx_description
1 polymer ?
#
loop_
_entity_poly.entity_id
_entity_poly.type
_entity_poly.pdbx_seq_one_letter_code
_entity_poly.pdbx_strand_id
1 'polypeptide(L)'
;MRNADGTAPRAPLPSRIAASALACILAAALAGNARAAPASPRTGGDPYAFAVLSGVIASADDEPQARRLLDAIARDRSVSFIVYEGNLKGPKEACRDQLYEQRNVLFATSRVPLVLLPGQYDWAACGTRDAGAYDPVERLDFLRQNVFTEPASPGANPLPLTRESEVARFHPYRENVRWIRDDTVFIGLNAPAPNNRYLTAGGRNGEFEDRAIANAFWIDHAAEYAKRRKARALVVFLEGDPQFNRYERSERFGWLRFNRPRVRDGFREFKRALVKAAAVFRGSIVVVHPSGEPLADGFRIDRPLRDDKGELVGNLTRVAIAPHARLTHWVRIGVDAAKQPMFNVSMQTVPKYLPQPPALPVVPHDDTPLPDMPEIPAQPVLPDSGASGAAPPGYGGWHGAHEGSFDHRAPSGATPGDAPDIAVPGSMQGTR
;
A
#
# COMPACT_ATOMS: atom_id res chain seq x y z
N MET A 1 -62.34 59.45 -30.06
CA MET A 1 -63.44 58.63 -30.61
C MET A 1 -63.94 57.78 -29.43
N ARG A 2 -64.93 58.20 -28.62
CA ARG A 2 -66.40 58.11 -28.82
C ARG A 2 -66.79 56.80 -29.54
N ASN A 3 -67.63 55.90 -29.06
CA ASN A 3 -68.69 55.92 -28.03
C ASN A 3 -69.05 54.44 -27.71
N ALA A 4 -69.37 54.08 -26.45
CA ALA A 4 -70.72 53.69 -25.98
C ALA A 4 -71.07 52.20 -26.25
N ASP A 5 -71.81 51.43 -25.45
CA ASP A 5 -72.54 51.68 -24.20
C ASP A 5 -73.09 50.34 -23.65
N GLY A 6 -73.40 50.31 -22.36
CA GLY A 6 -74.55 49.57 -21.78
C GLY A 6 -74.28 48.11 -21.38
N THR A 7 -74.70 47.58 -20.24
CA THR A 7 -75.77 47.98 -19.30
C THR A 7 -75.65 47.12 -18.03
N ALA A 8 -75.83 47.71 -16.84
CA ALA A 8 -75.99 47.03 -15.54
C ALA A 8 -77.49 46.77 -15.23
N PRO A 9 -77.85 45.96 -14.21
CA PRO A 9 -78.23 46.59 -12.92
C PRO A 9 -77.99 45.78 -11.61
N ARG A 10 -77.74 46.55 -10.53
CA ARG A 10 -78.12 46.51 -9.08
C ARG A 10 -78.58 45.22 -8.34
N ALA A 11 -77.85 44.90 -7.24
CA ALA A 11 -78.19 44.67 -5.80
C ALA A 11 -79.34 43.69 -5.37
N PRO A 12 -79.37 43.08 -4.15
CA PRO A 12 -78.76 43.45 -2.85
C PRO A 12 -78.16 42.30 -1.97
N LEU A 13 -77.57 42.65 -0.81
CA LEU A 13 -77.22 41.74 0.30
C LEU A 13 -78.46 41.11 0.97
N PRO A 14 -78.34 39.93 1.62
CA PRO A 14 -78.36 39.96 3.09
C PRO A 14 -77.44 38.94 3.79
N SER A 15 -77.05 39.35 4.99
CA SER A 15 -76.45 38.61 6.09
C SER A 15 -77.25 37.37 6.55
N ARG A 16 -76.57 36.22 6.69
CA ARG A 16 -76.90 35.09 7.61
C ARG A 16 -75.57 34.49 8.09
N ILE A 17 -75.12 34.79 9.30
CA ILE A 17 -75.34 34.01 10.54
C ILE A 17 -74.84 32.56 10.42
N ALA A 18 -73.68 32.35 11.08
CA ALA A 18 -73.26 31.21 11.90
C ALA A 18 -73.17 29.78 11.33
N ALA A 19 -72.15 29.09 11.89
CA ALA A 19 -71.79 27.67 11.74
C ALA A 19 -71.15 27.32 10.40
N SER A 20 -69.83 27.12 10.31
CA SER A 20 -69.23 25.89 10.83
C SER A 20 -67.71 26.03 10.95
N ALA A 21 -67.22 26.46 12.11
CA ALA A 21 -65.84 26.27 12.52
C ALA A 21 -65.75 24.96 13.31
N LEU A 22 -65.81 23.80 12.64
CA LEU A 22 -65.49 22.51 13.26
C LEU A 22 -65.27 21.39 12.21
N ALA A 23 -64.36 21.60 11.26
CA ALA A 23 -63.99 20.54 10.30
C ALA A 23 -62.51 20.56 9.87
N CYS A 24 -61.61 21.13 10.69
CA CYS A 24 -60.16 21.12 10.40
C CYS A 24 -59.28 20.65 11.56
N ILE A 25 -59.84 20.00 12.61
CA ILE A 25 -59.05 19.47 13.73
C ILE A 25 -59.01 17.93 13.75
N LEU A 26 -59.76 17.23 12.89
CA LEU A 26 -59.75 15.76 12.82
C LEU A 26 -58.93 15.15 11.67
N ALA A 27 -58.03 15.93 11.05
CA ALA A 27 -57.09 15.43 10.03
C ALA A 27 -55.61 15.61 10.42
N ALA A 28 -55.33 15.96 11.68
CA ALA A 28 -53.96 16.17 12.20
C ALA A 28 -53.56 15.17 13.31
N ALA A 29 -54.34 14.11 13.54
CA ALA A 29 -54.09 13.13 14.61
C ALA A 29 -53.81 11.69 14.10
N LEU A 30 -53.56 11.50 12.80
CA LEU A 30 -53.22 10.20 12.20
C LEU A 30 -51.84 10.14 11.52
N ALA A 31 -51.05 11.20 11.59
CA ALA A 31 -49.71 11.27 10.98
C ALA A 31 -48.56 11.14 12.00
N GLY A 32 -48.80 10.50 13.15
CA GLY A 32 -47.85 10.41 14.24
C GLY A 32 -47.80 9.01 14.84
N ASN A 33 -47.43 8.01 14.03
CA ASN A 33 -46.87 6.73 14.48
C ASN A 33 -46.34 5.94 13.27
N ALA A 34 -45.45 6.55 12.50
CA ALA A 34 -44.53 5.76 11.68
C ALA A 34 -43.55 5.08 12.65
N ARG A 35 -43.96 3.93 13.20
CA ARG A 35 -43.05 2.97 13.81
C ARG A 35 -41.93 2.76 12.80
N ALA A 36 -40.71 3.22 13.13
CA ALA A 36 -39.53 2.83 12.38
C ALA A 36 -39.55 1.31 12.34
N ALA A 37 -39.78 0.74 11.15
CA ALA A 37 -39.65 -0.68 10.95
C ALA A 37 -38.24 -1.05 11.46
N PRO A 38 -38.08 -2.12 12.24
CA PRO A 38 -36.74 -2.60 12.56
C PRO A 38 -36.04 -2.78 11.22
N ALA A 39 -34.93 -2.07 11.03
CA ALA A 39 -34.11 -2.23 9.84
C ALA A 39 -33.84 -3.73 9.72
N SER A 40 -34.37 -4.36 8.67
CA SER A 40 -34.08 -5.75 8.40
C SER A 40 -32.56 -5.90 8.49
N PRO A 41 -32.03 -6.86 9.26
CA PRO A 41 -30.60 -7.09 9.26
C PRO A 41 -30.21 -7.27 7.80
N ARG A 42 -29.33 -6.40 7.28
CA ARG A 42 -28.71 -6.64 5.98
C ARG A 42 -28.17 -8.05 6.09
N THR A 43 -28.77 -8.99 5.39
CA THR A 43 -28.21 -10.31 5.15
C THR A 43 -26.86 -10.00 4.50
N GLY A 44 -25.80 -10.06 5.30
CA GLY A 44 -24.44 -9.97 4.78
C GLY A 44 -24.31 -11.05 3.72
N GLY A 45 -23.57 -10.77 2.65
CA GLY A 45 -23.24 -11.79 1.65
C GLY A 45 -22.64 -13.02 2.33
N ASP A 46 -22.77 -14.17 1.68
CA ASP A 46 -22.22 -15.43 2.18
C ASP A 46 -20.74 -15.25 2.54
N PRO A 47 -20.26 -15.86 3.65
CA PRO A 47 -18.84 -15.78 4.00
C PRO A 47 -17.96 -16.23 2.84
N TYR A 48 -16.97 -15.41 2.51
CA TYR A 48 -16.00 -15.71 1.46
C TYR A 48 -14.59 -15.50 1.97
N ALA A 49 -13.60 -15.84 1.16
CA ALA A 49 -12.21 -15.51 1.42
C ALA A 49 -11.55 -14.92 0.18
N PHE A 50 -10.41 -14.30 0.39
CA PHE A 50 -9.47 -13.96 -0.68
C PHE A 50 -8.06 -14.35 -0.27
N ALA A 51 -7.22 -14.63 -1.26
CA ALA A 51 -5.82 -14.95 -1.06
C ALA A 51 -4.96 -13.70 -1.28
N VAL A 52 -3.86 -13.59 -0.53
CA VAL A 52 -2.86 -12.53 -0.72
C VAL A 52 -1.50 -13.18 -0.94
N LEU A 53 -0.84 -12.77 -2.02
CA LEU A 53 0.48 -13.20 -2.46
C LEU A 53 1.36 -11.97 -2.69
N SER A 54 2.67 -12.08 -2.52
CA SER A 54 3.62 -11.02 -2.87
C SER A 54 4.97 -11.66 -3.22
N GLY A 55 5.62 -11.19 -4.28
CA GLY A 55 6.98 -11.62 -4.64
C GLY A 55 7.17 -13.14 -4.71
N VAL A 56 6.16 -13.88 -5.18
CA VAL A 56 6.21 -15.34 -5.25
C VAL A 56 7.22 -15.78 -6.30
N ILE A 57 7.37 -15.06 -7.40
CA ILE A 57 8.25 -15.40 -8.52
C ILE A 57 9.52 -14.55 -8.43
N ALA A 58 10.64 -15.16 -8.05
CA ALA A 58 11.94 -14.52 -7.99
C ALA A 58 12.84 -14.85 -9.20
N SER A 59 12.50 -15.92 -9.94
CA SER A 59 13.12 -16.30 -11.21
C SER A 59 12.18 -17.18 -12.04
N ALA A 60 12.54 -17.47 -13.29
CA ALA A 60 11.83 -18.42 -14.16
C ALA A 60 11.65 -19.82 -13.52
N ASP A 61 12.60 -20.27 -12.71
CA ASP A 61 12.54 -21.58 -12.02
C ASP A 61 11.38 -21.68 -11.01
N ASP A 62 10.85 -20.55 -10.56
CA ASP A 62 9.72 -20.48 -9.65
C ASP A 62 8.37 -20.64 -10.36
N GLU A 63 8.30 -20.43 -11.67
CA GLU A 63 7.05 -20.40 -12.42
C GLU A 63 6.21 -21.68 -12.27
N PRO A 64 6.78 -22.90 -12.36
CA PRO A 64 5.98 -24.11 -12.17
C PRO A 64 5.36 -24.16 -10.77
N GLN A 65 6.11 -23.83 -9.73
CA GLN A 65 5.67 -23.84 -8.34
C GLN A 65 4.63 -22.73 -8.10
N ALA A 66 4.80 -21.56 -8.71
CA ALA A 66 3.83 -20.46 -8.67
C ALA A 66 2.50 -20.87 -9.33
N ARG A 67 2.52 -21.54 -10.49
CA ARG A 67 1.29 -22.09 -11.10
C ARG A 67 0.62 -23.11 -10.19
N ARG A 68 1.40 -23.99 -9.57
CA ARG A 68 0.91 -24.97 -8.61
C ARG A 68 0.29 -24.30 -7.37
N LEU A 69 0.86 -23.19 -6.89
CA LEU A 69 0.29 -22.38 -5.81
C LEU A 69 -1.06 -21.78 -6.20
N LEU A 70 -1.17 -21.16 -7.38
CA LEU A 70 -2.44 -20.64 -7.91
C LEU A 70 -3.50 -21.75 -8.02
N ASP A 71 -3.10 -22.93 -8.46
CA ASP A 71 -3.98 -24.10 -8.57
C ASP A 71 -4.42 -24.67 -7.22
N ALA A 72 -3.57 -24.55 -6.19
CA ALA A 72 -3.92 -24.90 -4.81
C ALA A 72 -4.99 -23.95 -4.26
N ILE A 73 -4.81 -22.65 -4.47
CA ILE A 73 -5.76 -21.61 -4.07
C ILE A 73 -7.11 -21.86 -4.76
N ALA A 74 -7.10 -22.17 -6.07
CA ALA A 74 -8.31 -22.45 -6.84
C ALA A 74 -9.10 -23.70 -6.39
N ARG A 75 -8.54 -24.55 -5.52
CA ARG A 75 -9.27 -25.68 -4.94
C ARG A 75 -10.06 -25.30 -3.70
N ASP A 76 -9.70 -24.21 -3.03
CA ASP A 76 -10.53 -23.64 -1.97
C ASP A 76 -11.69 -22.84 -2.60
N ARG A 77 -12.87 -23.47 -2.65
CA ARG A 77 -14.08 -22.87 -3.25
C ARG A 77 -14.57 -21.62 -2.54
N SER A 78 -14.08 -21.33 -1.33
CA SER A 78 -14.42 -20.10 -0.62
C SER A 78 -13.63 -18.89 -1.11
N VAL A 79 -12.50 -19.11 -1.82
CA VAL A 79 -11.65 -18.02 -2.33
C VAL A 79 -12.29 -17.40 -3.56
N SER A 80 -12.71 -16.14 -3.44
CA SER A 80 -13.39 -15.39 -4.52
C SER A 80 -12.41 -14.69 -5.46
N PHE A 81 -11.23 -14.29 -4.98
CA PHE A 81 -10.19 -13.64 -5.77
C PHE A 81 -8.82 -13.76 -5.06
N ILE A 82 -7.76 -13.49 -5.81
CA ILE A 82 -6.37 -13.40 -5.35
C ILE A 82 -5.90 -11.95 -5.54
N VAL A 83 -5.17 -11.41 -4.57
CA VAL A 83 -4.42 -10.16 -4.73
C VAL A 83 -2.93 -10.50 -4.75
N TYR A 84 -2.23 -10.10 -5.80
CA TYR A 84 -0.79 -10.25 -5.95
C TYR A 84 -0.13 -8.88 -5.75
N GLU A 85 0.39 -8.65 -4.54
CA GLU A 85 1.00 -7.39 -4.10
C GLU A 85 2.44 -7.24 -4.66
N GLY A 86 2.55 -7.08 -5.97
CA GLY A 86 3.79 -6.69 -6.63
C GLY A 86 4.90 -7.73 -6.66
N ASN A 87 6.00 -7.31 -7.28
CA ASN A 87 7.17 -8.12 -7.57
C ASN A 87 6.79 -9.33 -8.44
N LEU A 88 6.21 -9.03 -9.60
CA LEU A 88 5.92 -9.96 -10.69
C LEU A 88 7.21 -10.61 -11.22
N LYS A 89 8.35 -9.95 -11.01
CA LYS A 89 9.68 -10.48 -11.24
C LYS A 89 10.59 -10.35 -10.03
N GLY A 90 11.68 -11.10 -10.05
CA GLY A 90 12.73 -11.02 -9.05
C GLY A 90 13.66 -9.81 -9.19
N PRO A 91 14.53 -9.60 -8.18
CA PRO A 91 15.53 -8.53 -8.18
C PRO A 91 16.61 -8.67 -9.26
N LYS A 92 16.90 -9.91 -9.67
CA LYS A 92 17.97 -10.24 -10.64
C LYS A 92 17.46 -10.52 -12.05
N GLU A 93 16.15 -10.43 -12.25
CA GLU A 93 15.57 -10.52 -13.58
C GLU A 93 15.55 -9.12 -14.20
N ALA A 94 16.09 -9.02 -15.43
CA ALA A 94 16.10 -7.77 -16.19
C ALA A 94 14.67 -7.32 -16.51
N CYS A 95 14.42 -6.00 -16.49
CA CYS A 95 13.11 -5.41 -16.78
C CYS A 95 12.76 -5.40 -18.28
N ARG A 96 12.99 -6.51 -18.98
CA ARG A 96 12.66 -6.69 -20.40
C ARG A 96 11.15 -6.78 -20.60
N ASP A 97 10.67 -6.24 -21.71
CA ASP A 97 9.27 -6.30 -22.11
C ASP A 97 8.73 -7.74 -22.10
N GLN A 98 9.49 -8.65 -22.73
CA GLN A 98 9.12 -10.06 -22.86
C GLN A 98 8.90 -10.76 -21.52
N LEU A 99 9.64 -10.38 -20.48
CA LEU A 99 9.46 -10.97 -19.15
C LEU A 99 8.06 -10.66 -18.61
N TYR A 100 7.59 -9.42 -18.76
CA TYR A 100 6.24 -9.05 -18.30
C TYR A 100 5.15 -9.72 -19.14
N GLU A 101 5.37 -9.89 -20.45
CA GLU A 101 4.46 -10.66 -21.31
C GLU A 101 4.34 -12.12 -20.84
N GLN A 102 5.47 -12.77 -20.54
CA GLN A 102 5.52 -14.13 -20.00
C GLN A 102 4.80 -14.23 -18.65
N ARG A 103 5.03 -13.27 -17.74
CA ARG A 103 4.34 -13.21 -16.44
C ARG A 103 2.84 -13.00 -16.61
N ASN A 104 2.41 -12.14 -17.53
CA ASN A 104 1.00 -11.93 -17.84
C ASN A 104 0.32 -13.22 -18.34
N VAL A 105 0.97 -13.97 -19.23
CA VAL A 105 0.47 -15.28 -19.69
C VAL A 105 0.32 -16.24 -18.50
N LEU A 106 1.31 -16.31 -17.61
CA LEU A 106 1.24 -17.14 -16.41
C LEU A 106 0.08 -16.74 -15.49
N PHE A 107 -0.07 -15.46 -15.17
CA PHE A 107 -1.15 -15.02 -14.27
C PHE A 107 -2.55 -15.21 -14.89
N ALA A 108 -2.66 -15.09 -16.22
CA ALA A 108 -3.91 -15.37 -16.94
C ALA A 108 -4.36 -16.84 -16.86
N THR A 109 -3.49 -17.78 -16.46
CA THR A 109 -3.89 -19.18 -16.23
C THR A 109 -4.64 -19.40 -14.92
N SER A 110 -4.68 -18.40 -14.03
CA SER A 110 -5.36 -18.52 -12.75
C SER A 110 -6.86 -18.79 -12.98
N ARG A 111 -7.37 -19.84 -12.32
CA ARG A 111 -8.80 -20.19 -12.35
C ARG A 111 -9.65 -19.28 -11.46
N VAL A 112 -9.01 -18.65 -10.48
CA VAL A 112 -9.59 -17.64 -9.57
C VAL A 112 -9.16 -16.25 -10.08
N PRO A 113 -10.06 -15.25 -10.12
CA PRO A 113 -9.70 -13.90 -10.55
C PRO A 113 -8.50 -13.35 -9.76
N LEU A 114 -7.54 -12.73 -10.45
CA LEU A 114 -6.27 -12.29 -9.87
C LEU A 114 -6.04 -10.79 -10.09
N VAL A 115 -6.03 -10.01 -9.01
CA VAL A 115 -5.72 -8.57 -9.06
C VAL A 115 -4.21 -8.36 -8.89
N LEU A 116 -3.57 -7.84 -9.93
CA LEU A 116 -2.13 -7.54 -9.96
C LEU A 116 -1.89 -6.10 -9.49
N LEU A 117 -0.93 -5.91 -8.59
CA LEU A 117 -0.40 -4.60 -8.20
C LEU A 117 1.09 -4.51 -8.56
N PRO A 118 1.65 -3.31 -8.81
CA PRO A 118 3.08 -3.15 -9.00
C PRO A 118 3.84 -3.17 -7.67
N GLY A 119 5.05 -3.72 -7.68
CA GLY A 119 6.01 -3.70 -6.57
C GLY A 119 7.34 -3.06 -6.93
N GLN A 120 8.26 -3.05 -5.97
CA GLN A 120 9.61 -2.50 -6.12
C GLN A 120 10.34 -3.03 -7.35
N TYR A 121 10.37 -4.35 -7.54
CA TYR A 121 11.17 -4.96 -8.59
C TYR A 121 10.55 -4.80 -9.97
N ASP A 122 9.26 -4.50 -10.05
CA ASP A 122 8.57 -4.40 -11.34
C ASP A 122 8.95 -3.13 -12.10
N TRP A 123 9.35 -2.07 -11.41
CA TRP A 123 9.73 -0.81 -12.07
C TRP A 123 10.75 0.00 -11.26
N ALA A 124 10.52 0.17 -9.96
CA ALA A 124 11.29 1.12 -9.14
C ALA A 124 12.78 0.78 -9.05
N ALA A 125 13.12 -0.52 -9.02
CA ALA A 125 14.49 -1.04 -8.97
C ALA A 125 15.09 -1.37 -10.35
N CYS A 126 14.40 -1.04 -11.45
CA CYS A 126 14.87 -1.39 -12.81
C CYS A 126 16.16 -0.68 -13.23
N GLY A 127 16.50 0.45 -12.58
CA GLY A 127 17.75 1.16 -12.78
C GLY A 127 18.98 0.47 -12.17
N THR A 128 18.81 -0.66 -11.46
CA THR A 128 19.94 -1.44 -10.96
C THR A 128 20.58 -2.22 -12.11
N ARG A 129 21.90 -2.45 -12.02
CA ARG A 129 22.64 -3.20 -13.05
C ARG A 129 22.06 -4.59 -13.30
N ASP A 130 21.73 -5.32 -12.23
CA ASP A 130 21.19 -6.68 -12.31
C ASP A 130 19.76 -6.71 -12.88
N ALA A 131 19.02 -5.59 -12.81
CA ALA A 131 17.71 -5.42 -13.45
C ALA A 131 17.81 -4.81 -14.87
N GLY A 132 19.01 -4.57 -15.36
CA GLY A 132 19.31 -4.11 -16.71
C GLY A 132 19.37 -2.60 -16.93
N ALA A 133 19.51 -1.83 -15.84
CA ALA A 133 19.78 -0.39 -15.88
C ALA A 133 18.75 0.42 -16.70
N TYR A 134 17.50 -0.03 -16.75
CA TYR A 134 16.40 0.68 -17.40
C TYR A 134 16.02 1.93 -16.61
N ASP A 135 15.43 2.92 -17.28
CA ASP A 135 14.80 4.04 -16.59
C ASP A 135 13.54 3.56 -15.84
N PRO A 136 13.46 3.72 -14.50
CA PRO A 136 12.31 3.21 -13.74
C PRO A 136 10.97 3.84 -14.13
N VAL A 137 10.95 5.13 -14.51
CA VAL A 137 9.71 5.83 -14.84
C VAL A 137 9.17 5.34 -16.17
N GLU A 138 10.06 5.17 -17.16
CA GLU A 138 9.73 4.53 -18.43
C GLU A 138 9.22 3.11 -18.22
N ARG A 139 9.85 2.30 -17.35
CA ARG A 139 9.34 0.95 -17.01
C ARG A 139 7.97 0.98 -16.33
N LEU A 140 7.70 1.95 -15.48
CA LEU A 140 6.37 2.12 -14.89
C LEU A 140 5.32 2.44 -15.98
N ASP A 141 5.66 3.29 -16.95
CA ASP A 141 4.79 3.62 -18.08
C ASP A 141 4.56 2.40 -19.00
N PHE A 142 5.59 1.57 -19.21
CA PHE A 142 5.44 0.29 -19.89
C PHE A 142 4.41 -0.61 -19.19
N LEU A 143 4.49 -0.76 -17.86
CA LEU A 143 3.51 -1.56 -17.11
C LEU A 143 2.09 -0.99 -17.20
N ARG A 144 1.93 0.34 -17.15
CA ARG A 144 0.63 1.00 -17.31
C ARG A 144 -0.02 0.74 -18.66
N GLN A 145 0.80 0.60 -19.71
CA GLN A 145 0.33 0.40 -21.08
C GLN A 145 0.09 -1.08 -21.42
N ASN A 146 0.77 -2.01 -20.76
CA ASN A 146 0.78 -3.43 -21.14
C ASN A 146 0.25 -4.40 -20.07
N VAL A 147 0.35 -4.05 -18.78
CA VAL A 147 -0.08 -4.93 -17.66
C VAL A 147 -1.35 -4.39 -17.00
N PHE A 148 -1.43 -3.08 -16.82
CA PHE A 148 -2.51 -2.44 -16.06
C PHE A 148 -3.56 -1.75 -16.94
N THR A 149 -3.80 -2.29 -18.13
CA THR A 149 -4.59 -1.62 -19.18
C THR A 149 -6.09 -1.87 -19.03
N GLU A 150 -6.47 -3.13 -18.79
CA GLU A 150 -7.85 -3.57 -18.90
C GLU A 150 -8.68 -3.20 -17.66
N PRO A 151 -9.97 -2.84 -17.80
CA PRO A 151 -10.89 -2.59 -16.68
C PRO A 151 -11.37 -3.89 -16.00
N ALA A 152 -10.56 -4.95 -16.04
CA ALA A 152 -10.83 -6.23 -15.42
C ALA A 152 -9.53 -6.97 -15.07
N SER A 153 -9.61 -7.96 -14.19
CA SER A 153 -8.48 -8.84 -13.89
C SER A 153 -8.15 -9.77 -15.07
N PRO A 154 -6.89 -10.19 -15.26
CA PRO A 154 -6.54 -11.20 -16.26
C PRO A 154 -7.23 -12.56 -16.01
N GLY A 155 -7.33 -13.35 -17.09
CA GLY A 155 -7.75 -14.76 -17.05
C GLY A 155 -9.20 -15.02 -17.47
N ALA A 156 -9.60 -16.29 -17.40
CA ALA A 156 -10.88 -16.79 -17.92
C ALA A 156 -12.12 -16.35 -17.12
N ASN A 157 -11.94 -16.03 -15.83
CA ASN A 157 -13.00 -15.54 -14.94
C ASN A 157 -12.61 -14.13 -14.45
N PRO A 158 -12.72 -13.09 -15.30
CA PRO A 158 -12.24 -11.77 -14.96
C PRO A 158 -13.15 -11.08 -13.92
N LEU A 159 -12.53 -10.48 -12.92
CA LEU A 159 -13.19 -9.59 -11.95
C LEU A 159 -13.21 -8.17 -12.52
N PRO A 160 -14.36 -7.48 -12.59
CA PRO A 160 -14.41 -6.09 -13.01
C PRO A 160 -13.65 -5.16 -12.06
N LEU A 161 -12.81 -4.29 -12.63
CA LEU A 161 -11.97 -3.33 -11.90
C LEU A 161 -12.29 -1.91 -12.35
N THR A 162 -12.41 -0.99 -11.39
CA THR A 162 -12.39 0.45 -11.65
C THR A 162 -10.98 0.95 -11.46
N ARG A 163 -10.44 1.69 -12.43
CA ARG A 163 -9.08 2.26 -12.35
C ARG A 163 -9.12 3.73 -11.95
N GLU A 164 -8.06 4.19 -11.30
CA GLU A 164 -7.92 5.63 -11.00
C GLU A 164 -7.85 6.47 -12.27
N SER A 165 -7.32 5.92 -13.35
CA SER A 165 -7.25 6.54 -14.68
C SER A 165 -8.60 6.92 -15.29
N GLU A 166 -9.72 6.41 -14.77
CA GLU A 166 -11.07 6.87 -15.15
C GLU A 166 -11.37 8.29 -14.63
N VAL A 167 -10.64 8.75 -13.62
CA VAL A 167 -10.73 10.13 -13.14
C VAL A 167 -9.85 11.00 -14.02
N ALA A 168 -10.44 11.99 -14.72
CA ALA A 168 -9.77 12.80 -15.73
C ALA A 168 -8.42 13.40 -15.28
N ARG A 169 -8.33 13.88 -14.03
CA ARG A 169 -7.09 14.45 -13.47
C ARG A 169 -5.97 13.41 -13.28
N PHE A 170 -6.34 12.14 -13.11
CA PHE A 170 -5.43 11.04 -12.79
C PHE A 170 -5.36 10.00 -13.92
N HIS A 171 -5.70 10.39 -15.17
CA HIS A 171 -5.62 9.52 -16.34
C HIS A 171 -4.31 8.72 -16.50
N PRO A 172 -3.11 9.25 -16.14
CA PRO A 172 -1.87 8.47 -16.18
C PRO A 172 -1.80 7.29 -15.20
N TYR A 173 -2.55 7.30 -14.10
CA TYR A 173 -2.42 6.33 -13.00
C TYR A 173 -3.32 5.11 -13.20
N ARG A 174 -2.95 4.27 -14.16
CA ARG A 174 -3.70 3.05 -14.52
C ARG A 174 -3.51 1.92 -13.52
N GLU A 175 -2.40 1.93 -12.80
CA GLU A 175 -1.99 0.88 -11.88
C GLU A 175 -2.79 0.87 -10.56
N ASN A 176 -3.43 1.98 -10.20
CA ASN A 176 -4.31 2.07 -9.03
C ASN A 176 -5.71 1.56 -9.36
N VAL A 177 -6.23 0.65 -8.54
CA VAL A 177 -7.47 -0.09 -8.85
C VAL A 177 -8.42 -0.10 -7.66
N ARG A 178 -9.71 -0.32 -7.94
CA ARG A 178 -10.77 -0.52 -6.95
C ARG A 178 -11.78 -1.54 -7.44
N TRP A 179 -12.25 -2.39 -6.54
CA TRP A 179 -13.36 -3.31 -6.79
C TRP A 179 -14.18 -3.50 -5.52
N ILE A 180 -15.26 -4.26 -5.62
CA ILE A 180 -16.22 -4.46 -4.53
C ILE A 180 -16.63 -5.91 -4.50
N ARG A 181 -16.75 -6.45 -3.29
CA ARG A 181 -17.43 -7.71 -3.04
C ARG A 181 -18.35 -7.52 -1.83
N ASP A 182 -19.65 -7.67 -2.08
CA ASP A 182 -20.72 -7.46 -1.11
C ASP A 182 -20.59 -6.10 -0.40
N ASP A 183 -20.46 -6.10 0.93
CA ASP A 183 -20.34 -4.89 1.75
C ASP A 183 -18.88 -4.46 1.97
N THR A 184 -17.92 -4.93 1.17
CA THR A 184 -16.50 -4.57 1.29
C THR A 184 -15.97 -3.92 0.02
N VAL A 185 -15.37 -2.75 0.19
CA VAL A 185 -14.63 -2.04 -0.87
C VAL A 185 -13.16 -2.39 -0.76
N PHE A 186 -12.52 -2.65 -1.89
CA PHE A 186 -11.09 -2.97 -1.96
C PHE A 186 -10.39 -1.97 -2.88
N ILE A 187 -9.20 -1.53 -2.51
CA ILE A 187 -8.32 -0.75 -3.37
C ILE A 187 -6.91 -1.31 -3.39
N GLY A 188 -6.27 -1.24 -4.55
CA GLY A 188 -4.85 -1.54 -4.72
C GLY A 188 -4.10 -0.29 -5.13
N LEU A 189 -2.88 -0.12 -4.61
CA LEU A 189 -2.07 1.07 -4.79
C LEU A 189 -0.66 0.73 -5.29
N ASN A 190 -0.13 1.58 -6.16
CA ASN A 190 1.29 1.62 -6.44
C ASN A 190 2.02 2.41 -5.35
N ALA A 191 2.46 1.69 -4.33
CA ALA A 191 3.28 2.23 -3.25
C ALA A 191 4.36 1.20 -2.89
N PRO A 192 5.48 1.16 -3.63
CA PRO A 192 6.45 0.07 -3.55
C PRO A 192 7.42 0.20 -2.37
N ALA A 193 8.04 -0.91 -1.99
CA ALA A 193 9.15 -0.98 -1.05
C ALA A 193 10.43 -0.29 -1.61
N PRO A 194 11.41 0.01 -0.75
CA PRO A 194 11.33 0.00 0.72
C PRO A 194 10.76 1.31 1.31
N ASN A 195 10.76 2.40 0.55
CA ASN A 195 10.35 3.72 1.04
C ASN A 195 9.52 4.48 -0.01
N ASN A 196 8.58 3.79 -0.64
CA ASN A 196 7.67 4.36 -1.63
C ASN A 196 8.40 5.00 -2.83
N ARG A 197 9.62 4.54 -3.15
CA ARG A 197 10.56 5.16 -4.11
C ARG A 197 10.86 6.66 -3.83
N TYR A 198 10.91 7.07 -2.58
CA TYR A 198 11.42 8.39 -2.22
C TYR A 198 12.95 8.46 -2.43
N LEU A 199 13.44 9.43 -3.21
CA LEU A 199 14.88 9.66 -3.42
C LEU A 199 15.39 10.82 -2.58
N THR A 200 16.55 10.64 -1.94
CA THR A 200 17.23 11.69 -1.14
C THR A 200 18.20 12.54 -1.97
N ALA A 201 18.03 12.59 -3.30
CA ALA A 201 18.89 13.37 -4.18
C ALA A 201 18.54 14.87 -4.18
N GLY A 202 19.49 15.72 -4.55
CA GLY A 202 19.36 17.20 -4.56
C GLY A 202 18.43 17.79 -5.64
N GLY A 203 17.44 17.03 -6.10
CA GLY A 203 16.48 17.42 -7.15
C GLY A 203 15.02 17.10 -6.77
N ARG A 204 14.08 17.48 -7.63
CA ARG A 204 12.65 17.21 -7.42
C ARG A 204 12.36 15.71 -7.57
N ASN A 205 11.59 15.16 -6.63
CA ASN A 205 11.08 13.79 -6.69
C ASN A 205 9.79 13.73 -7.52
N GLY A 206 9.82 14.21 -8.77
CA GLY A 206 8.60 14.48 -9.55
C GLY A 206 7.63 13.31 -9.63
N GLU A 207 8.12 12.13 -10.03
CA GLU A 207 7.31 10.90 -10.09
C GLU A 207 6.69 10.55 -8.73
N PHE A 208 7.50 10.53 -7.66
CA PHE A 208 7.03 10.20 -6.31
C PHE A 208 6.01 11.21 -5.78
N GLU A 209 6.26 12.51 -5.95
CA GLU A 209 5.39 13.59 -5.48
C GLU A 209 4.02 13.52 -6.15
N ASP A 210 3.99 13.36 -7.47
CA ASP A 210 2.74 13.31 -8.23
C ASP A 210 1.98 12.00 -7.93
N ARG A 211 2.68 10.86 -7.82
CA ARG A 211 2.07 9.58 -7.41
C ARG A 211 1.56 9.61 -5.97
N ALA A 212 2.24 10.28 -5.04
CA ALA A 212 1.75 10.45 -3.67
C ALA A 212 0.42 11.21 -3.63
N ILE A 213 0.25 12.23 -4.49
CA ILE A 213 -1.01 12.98 -4.64
C ILE A 213 -2.12 12.08 -5.20
N ALA A 214 -1.82 11.29 -6.24
CA ALA A 214 -2.77 10.33 -6.82
C ALA A 214 -3.22 9.29 -5.79
N ASN A 215 -2.27 8.59 -5.15
CA ASN A 215 -2.58 7.59 -4.12
C ASN A 215 -3.40 8.17 -2.96
N ALA A 216 -3.07 9.37 -2.48
CA ALA A 216 -3.83 10.04 -1.42
C ALA A 216 -5.26 10.35 -1.87
N PHE A 217 -5.44 10.85 -3.09
CA PHE A 217 -6.76 11.07 -3.66
C PHE A 217 -7.55 9.76 -3.80
N TRP A 218 -6.92 8.68 -4.27
CA TRP A 218 -7.59 7.39 -4.43
C TRP A 218 -8.09 6.81 -3.11
N ILE A 219 -7.29 6.91 -2.03
CA ILE A 219 -7.68 6.52 -0.67
C ILE A 219 -8.87 7.35 -0.18
N ASP A 220 -8.81 8.68 -0.29
CA ASP A 220 -9.88 9.58 0.11
C ASP A 220 -11.18 9.27 -0.65
N HIS A 221 -11.08 9.10 -1.97
CA HIS A 221 -12.19 8.79 -2.83
C HIS A 221 -12.81 7.42 -2.51
N ALA A 222 -11.99 6.42 -2.18
CA ALA A 222 -12.46 5.11 -1.74
C ALA A 222 -13.21 5.15 -0.41
N ALA A 223 -12.74 5.95 0.56
CA ALA A 223 -13.41 6.14 1.84
C ALA A 223 -14.79 6.80 1.68
N GLU A 224 -14.89 7.87 0.89
CA GLU A 224 -16.18 8.50 0.57
C GLU A 224 -17.11 7.57 -0.21
N TYR A 225 -16.55 6.78 -1.13
CA TYR A 225 -17.30 5.77 -1.88
C TYR A 225 -17.85 4.66 -0.98
N ALA A 226 -17.02 4.11 -0.08
CA ALA A 226 -17.41 3.11 0.91
C ALA A 226 -18.50 3.64 1.86
N LYS A 227 -18.35 4.88 2.34
CA LYS A 227 -19.36 5.57 3.15
C LYS A 227 -20.69 5.72 2.41
N ARG A 228 -20.69 6.22 1.17
CA ARG A 228 -21.91 6.37 0.35
C ARG A 228 -22.61 5.05 0.08
N ARG A 229 -21.84 3.98 -0.11
CA ARG A 229 -22.34 2.61 -0.28
C ARG A 229 -22.82 1.95 1.01
N LYS A 230 -22.57 2.58 2.17
CA LYS A 230 -22.77 1.99 3.49
C LYS A 230 -22.02 0.64 3.62
N ALA A 231 -20.81 0.58 3.06
CA ALA A 231 -19.93 -0.57 3.18
C ALA A 231 -19.53 -0.79 4.65
N ARG A 232 -19.24 -2.03 5.01
CA ARG A 232 -18.75 -2.42 6.34
C ARG A 232 -17.23 -2.26 6.46
N ALA A 233 -16.51 -2.42 5.35
CA ALA A 233 -15.07 -2.29 5.33
C ALA A 233 -14.49 -1.69 4.04
N LEU A 234 -13.30 -1.12 4.19
CA LEU A 234 -12.38 -0.71 3.14
C LEU A 234 -11.05 -1.44 3.35
N VAL A 235 -10.61 -2.22 2.36
CA VAL A 235 -9.32 -2.92 2.39
C VAL A 235 -8.38 -2.26 1.39
N VAL A 236 -7.16 -1.95 1.83
CA VAL A 236 -6.11 -1.26 1.08
C VAL A 236 -4.92 -2.19 0.93
N PHE A 237 -4.49 -2.44 -0.30
CA PHE A 237 -3.35 -3.29 -0.63
C PHE A 237 -2.21 -2.47 -1.24
N LEU A 238 -0.98 -2.83 -0.89
CA LEU A 238 0.25 -2.25 -1.44
C LEU A 238 1.44 -3.17 -1.19
N GLU A 239 2.47 -3.07 -2.01
CA GLU A 239 3.69 -3.88 -1.85
C GLU A 239 4.66 -3.31 -0.80
N GLY A 240 4.73 -2.01 -0.60
CA GLY A 240 5.69 -1.43 0.34
C GLY A 240 5.26 -1.49 1.80
N ASP A 241 6.20 -1.77 2.72
CA ASP A 241 5.98 -1.64 4.17
C ASP A 241 5.93 -0.14 4.57
N PRO A 242 4.77 0.37 5.05
CA PRO A 242 4.62 1.80 5.36
C PRO A 242 5.41 2.26 6.59
N GLN A 243 5.97 1.33 7.36
CA GLN A 243 6.70 1.58 8.61
C GLN A 243 5.93 2.57 9.49
N PHE A 244 4.73 2.17 9.93
CA PHE A 244 3.81 3.03 10.69
C PHE A 244 4.43 3.63 11.97
N ASN A 245 5.48 3.03 12.52
CA ASN A 245 6.26 3.58 13.63
C ASN A 245 7.07 4.82 13.24
N ARG A 246 7.48 4.96 11.98
CA ARG A 246 8.13 6.14 11.41
C ARG A 246 7.08 7.16 10.97
N TYR A 247 6.14 7.51 11.84
CA TYR A 247 5.24 8.63 11.54
C TYR A 247 5.98 9.93 11.85
N GLU A 248 6.49 10.60 10.81
CA GLU A 248 7.12 11.92 10.96
C GLU A 248 6.10 12.94 11.47
N ARG A 249 6.08 13.14 12.79
CA ARG A 249 5.41 14.31 13.38
C ARG A 249 6.14 15.56 12.92
N SER A 250 5.39 16.64 12.70
CA SER A 250 6.00 17.95 12.57
C SER A 250 6.67 18.33 13.90
N GLU A 251 7.96 18.04 14.04
CA GLU A 251 8.71 18.36 15.25
C GLU A 251 8.90 19.89 15.33
N ARG A 252 8.31 20.53 16.33
CA ARG A 252 8.40 21.98 16.59
C ARG A 252 9.86 22.48 16.75
N PHE A 253 10.79 21.56 17.04
CA PHE A 253 12.21 21.81 17.27
C PHE A 253 13.13 20.82 16.53
N GLY A 254 12.74 20.36 15.34
CA GLY A 254 13.53 19.38 14.59
C GLY A 254 14.98 19.81 14.33
N TRP A 255 15.21 21.12 14.24
CA TRP A 255 16.52 21.76 14.06
C TRP A 255 17.50 21.56 15.22
N LEU A 256 17.05 21.18 16.41
CA LEU A 256 17.91 20.94 17.59
C LEU A 256 18.56 19.53 17.61
N ARG A 257 18.29 18.67 16.60
CA ARG A 257 18.90 17.33 16.49
C ARG A 257 19.89 17.28 15.32
N PHE A 258 21.11 17.76 15.56
CA PHE A 258 22.20 17.83 14.57
C PHE A 258 22.83 16.47 14.21
N ASN A 259 22.55 15.40 14.97
CA ASN A 259 23.32 14.15 14.89
C ASN A 259 22.53 12.90 14.45
N ARG A 260 21.42 13.07 13.71
CA ARG A 260 20.69 11.94 13.10
C ARG A 260 20.38 12.22 11.64
N PRO A 261 20.84 11.38 10.69
CA PRO A 261 20.32 11.42 9.33
C PRO A 261 18.82 11.13 9.40
N ARG A 262 17.99 12.14 9.12
CA ARG A 262 16.54 11.95 9.01
C ARG A 262 16.26 11.31 7.66
N VAL A 263 16.15 9.98 7.63
CA VAL A 263 15.57 9.28 6.49
C VAL A 263 14.13 9.77 6.36
N ARG A 264 13.82 10.49 5.29
CA ARG A 264 12.47 11.02 5.09
C ARG A 264 11.49 9.87 4.91
N ASP A 265 10.37 9.96 5.59
CA ASP A 265 9.27 9.02 5.48
C ASP A 265 8.53 9.18 4.13
N GLY A 266 8.83 8.30 3.17
CA GLY A 266 8.18 8.28 1.85
C GLY A 266 6.70 7.86 1.90
N PHE A 267 6.26 7.27 3.02
CA PHE A 267 4.87 6.87 3.24
C PHE A 267 4.09 7.92 4.05
N ARG A 268 4.67 9.09 4.33
CA ARG A 268 4.02 10.11 5.16
C ARG A 268 2.65 10.53 4.64
N GLU A 269 2.56 10.86 3.35
CA GLU A 269 1.29 11.29 2.74
C GLU A 269 0.28 10.14 2.63
N PHE A 270 0.75 8.91 2.41
CA PHE A 270 -0.08 7.71 2.50
C PHE A 270 -0.70 7.56 3.91
N LYS A 271 0.11 7.67 4.96
CA LYS A 271 -0.36 7.57 6.35
C LYS A 271 -1.34 8.69 6.70
N ARG A 272 -1.12 9.92 6.21
CA ARG A 272 -2.08 11.03 6.36
C ARG A 272 -3.40 10.80 5.64
N ALA A 273 -3.36 10.28 4.41
CA ALA A 273 -4.56 9.91 3.67
C ALA A 273 -5.37 8.83 4.42
N LEU A 274 -4.70 7.86 5.04
CA LEU A 274 -5.36 6.86 5.89
C LEU A 274 -6.02 7.46 7.14
N VAL A 275 -5.37 8.42 7.82
CA VAL A 275 -5.97 9.15 8.95
C VAL A 275 -7.24 9.89 8.50
N LYS A 276 -7.17 10.57 7.35
CA LYS A 276 -8.33 11.28 6.77
C LYS A 276 -9.45 10.33 6.38
N ALA A 277 -9.13 9.22 5.70
CA ALA A 277 -10.08 8.18 5.35
C ALA A 277 -10.78 7.59 6.59
N ALA A 278 -10.04 7.33 7.67
CA ALA A 278 -10.56 6.83 8.93
C ALA A 278 -11.53 7.80 9.63
N ALA A 279 -11.32 9.11 9.47
CA ALA A 279 -12.24 10.13 9.98
C ALA A 279 -13.54 10.19 9.17
N VAL A 280 -13.47 9.97 7.85
CA VAL A 280 -14.60 9.99 6.92
C VAL A 280 -15.45 8.72 7.01
N PHE A 281 -14.80 7.56 6.99
CA PHE A 281 -15.44 6.25 6.93
C PHE A 281 -15.35 5.55 8.28
N ARG A 282 -16.50 5.40 8.94
CA ARG A 282 -16.59 4.79 10.29
C ARG A 282 -16.49 3.26 10.29
N GLY A 283 -16.50 2.60 9.12
CA GLY A 283 -16.31 1.15 9.02
C GLY A 283 -14.87 0.73 9.27
N SER A 284 -14.61 -0.57 9.16
CA SER A 284 -13.27 -1.14 9.36
C SER A 284 -12.37 -0.81 8.17
N ILE A 285 -11.21 -0.21 8.42
CA ILE A 285 -10.17 -0.04 7.40
C ILE A 285 -9.08 -1.08 7.68
N VAL A 286 -8.73 -1.87 6.65
CA VAL A 286 -7.66 -2.86 6.74
C VAL A 286 -6.57 -2.50 5.74
N VAL A 287 -5.33 -2.39 6.18
CA VAL A 287 -4.16 -2.20 5.30
C VAL A 287 -3.39 -3.50 5.27
N VAL A 288 -3.29 -4.12 4.09
CA VAL A 288 -2.55 -5.36 3.85
C VAL A 288 -1.30 -5.01 3.07
N HIS A 289 -0.15 -5.56 3.47
CA HIS A 289 1.12 -5.38 2.78
C HIS A 289 2.10 -6.48 3.19
N PRO A 290 3.14 -6.80 2.38
CA PRO A 290 4.23 -7.65 2.85
C PRO A 290 5.08 -6.91 3.89
N SER A 291 5.57 -7.66 4.87
CA SER A 291 6.46 -7.19 5.91
C SER A 291 7.88 -7.15 5.38
N GLY A 292 8.61 -6.07 5.68
CA GLY A 292 10.06 -6.02 5.42
C GLY A 292 10.87 -6.95 6.32
N GLU A 293 10.25 -7.55 7.34
CA GLU A 293 10.87 -8.41 8.34
C GLU A 293 10.15 -9.76 8.44
N PRO A 294 10.86 -10.86 8.77
CA PRO A 294 10.24 -12.14 9.09
C PRO A 294 9.25 -12.04 10.26
N LEU A 295 8.17 -12.82 10.23
CA LEU A 295 7.14 -12.86 11.27
C LEU A 295 6.91 -14.30 11.73
N ALA A 296 6.80 -14.53 13.03
CA ALA A 296 6.70 -15.88 13.61
C ALA A 296 5.54 -16.71 13.04
N ASP A 297 4.33 -16.13 12.96
CA ASP A 297 3.15 -16.79 12.39
C ASP A 297 3.04 -16.60 10.86
N GLY A 298 4.05 -15.96 10.27
CA GLY A 298 4.07 -15.52 8.88
C GLY A 298 3.08 -14.38 8.57
N PHE A 299 2.45 -13.79 9.59
CA PHE A 299 1.69 -12.55 9.50
C PHE A 299 1.65 -11.82 10.85
N ARG A 300 1.24 -10.54 10.85
CA ARG A 300 1.03 -9.72 12.05
C ARG A 300 -0.23 -8.88 11.87
N ILE A 301 -1.07 -8.87 12.90
CA ILE A 301 -2.27 -8.04 12.98
C ILE A 301 -2.14 -7.08 14.15
N ASP A 302 -2.18 -5.78 13.88
CA ASP A 302 -2.16 -4.74 14.92
C ASP A 302 -2.84 -3.44 14.45
N ARG A 303 -2.88 -2.42 15.31
CA ARG A 303 -3.42 -1.08 15.00
C ARG A 303 -2.32 -0.03 15.17
N PRO A 304 -1.45 0.15 14.16
CA PRO A 304 -0.23 0.91 14.35
C PRO A 304 -0.38 2.40 14.02
N LEU A 305 -1.44 2.81 13.32
CA LEU A 305 -1.61 4.17 12.84
C LEU A 305 -2.01 5.13 13.97
N ARG A 306 -1.33 6.27 14.00
CA ARG A 306 -1.65 7.39 14.89
C ARG A 306 -1.91 8.65 14.06
N ASP A 307 -2.73 9.55 14.59
CA ASP A 307 -2.97 10.86 13.99
C ASP A 307 -1.85 11.86 14.33
N ASP A 308 -1.95 13.09 13.82
CA ASP A 308 -0.98 14.16 14.07
C ASP A 308 -0.89 14.56 15.56
N LYS A 309 -1.92 14.27 16.37
CA LYS A 309 -1.92 14.49 17.83
C LYS A 309 -1.25 13.33 18.58
N GLY A 310 -1.01 12.21 17.90
CA GLY A 310 -0.44 10.99 18.46
C GLY A 310 -1.49 10.00 18.97
N GLU A 311 -2.77 10.27 18.77
CA GLU A 311 -3.88 9.41 19.17
C GLU A 311 -4.00 8.22 18.22
N LEU A 312 -4.39 7.05 18.74
CA LEU A 312 -4.58 5.85 17.93
C LEU A 312 -5.79 5.99 17.01
N VAL A 313 -5.62 5.64 15.74
CA VAL A 313 -6.73 5.56 14.78
C VAL A 313 -7.48 4.24 14.98
N GLY A 314 -8.59 4.29 15.72
CA GLY A 314 -9.24 3.10 16.28
C GLY A 314 -9.86 2.12 15.28
N ASN A 315 -10.24 2.59 14.09
CA ASN A 315 -10.89 1.77 13.06
C ASN A 315 -9.95 1.32 11.94
N LEU A 316 -8.63 1.51 12.08
CA LEU A 316 -7.65 1.00 11.13
C LEU A 316 -6.85 -0.16 11.72
N THR A 317 -6.81 -1.28 11.00
CA THR A 317 -6.03 -2.47 11.33
C THR A 317 -5.02 -2.74 10.23
N ARG A 318 -3.78 -3.03 10.60
CA ARG A 318 -2.76 -3.53 9.67
C ARG A 318 -2.77 -5.06 9.68
N VAL A 319 -2.58 -5.65 8.50
CA VAL A 319 -2.24 -7.06 8.29
C VAL A 319 -0.93 -7.10 7.50
N ALA A 320 0.19 -7.23 8.20
CA ALA A 320 1.49 -7.42 7.55
C ALA A 320 1.71 -8.92 7.27
N ILE A 321 2.14 -9.29 6.08
CA ILE A 321 2.33 -10.69 5.68
C ILE A 321 3.82 -11.02 5.46
N ALA A 322 4.28 -12.17 5.91
CA ALA A 322 5.63 -12.68 5.70
C ALA A 322 5.62 -14.22 5.61
N PRO A 323 5.06 -14.81 4.54
CA PRO A 323 5.01 -16.27 4.41
C PRO A 323 6.40 -16.89 4.50
N HIS A 324 6.58 -17.88 5.39
CA HIS A 324 7.88 -18.54 5.59
C HIS A 324 8.44 -19.24 4.34
N ALA A 325 7.55 -19.67 3.44
CA ALA A 325 7.92 -20.35 2.21
C ALA A 325 7.08 -19.81 1.05
N ARG A 326 7.58 -18.79 0.34
CA ARG A 326 6.84 -18.04 -0.70
C ARG A 326 6.17 -18.90 -1.78
N LEU A 327 6.74 -20.06 -2.10
CA LEU A 327 6.23 -20.97 -3.14
C LEU A 327 5.15 -21.94 -2.66
N THR A 328 5.05 -22.17 -1.36
CA THR A 328 4.18 -23.21 -0.80
C THR A 328 3.25 -22.68 0.28
N HIS A 329 3.45 -21.46 0.75
CA HIS A 329 2.60 -20.78 1.72
C HIS A 329 1.88 -19.59 1.08
N TRP A 330 0.62 -19.39 1.46
CA TRP A 330 -0.17 -18.23 1.06
C TRP A 330 -1.05 -17.76 2.20
N VAL A 331 -1.40 -16.47 2.20
CA VAL A 331 -2.26 -15.89 3.23
C VAL A 331 -3.71 -15.92 2.77
N ARG A 332 -4.57 -16.55 3.57
CA ARG A 332 -6.01 -16.56 3.39
C ARG A 332 -6.65 -15.56 4.34
N ILE A 333 -7.39 -14.61 3.79
CA ILE A 333 -8.20 -13.65 4.55
C ILE A 333 -9.67 -13.98 4.33
N GLY A 334 -10.32 -14.54 5.35
CA GLY A 334 -11.75 -14.78 5.36
C GLY A 334 -12.53 -13.53 5.78
N VAL A 335 -13.66 -13.31 5.12
CA VAL A 335 -14.59 -12.21 5.35
C VAL A 335 -15.94 -12.79 5.77
N ASP A 336 -16.38 -12.44 6.98
CA ASP A 336 -17.67 -12.84 7.52
C ASP A 336 -18.33 -11.63 8.18
N ALA A 337 -19.29 -11.03 7.48
CA ALA A 337 -19.97 -9.82 7.91
C ALA A 337 -20.82 -10.00 9.19
N ALA A 338 -21.10 -11.25 9.59
CA ALA A 338 -21.84 -11.58 10.80
C ALA A 338 -20.92 -11.69 12.04
N LYS A 339 -19.60 -11.78 11.86
CA LYS A 339 -18.62 -11.94 12.95
C LYS A 339 -17.93 -10.64 13.35
N GLN A 340 -17.43 -10.61 14.58
CA GLN A 340 -16.57 -9.56 15.12
C GLN A 340 -15.32 -10.23 15.77
N PRO A 341 -14.11 -10.00 15.24
CA PRO A 341 -13.80 -9.24 14.03
C PRO A 341 -14.35 -9.90 12.76
N MET A 342 -14.71 -9.09 11.75
CA MET A 342 -15.25 -9.59 10.46
C MET A 342 -14.18 -10.28 9.59
N PHE A 343 -12.90 -10.00 9.84
CA PHE A 343 -11.78 -10.56 9.11
C PHE A 343 -11.07 -11.62 9.95
N ASN A 344 -10.80 -12.78 9.36
CA ASN A 344 -9.89 -13.78 9.90
C ASN A 344 -8.71 -13.98 8.96
N VAL A 345 -7.50 -14.02 9.49
CA VAL A 345 -6.28 -14.22 8.70
C VAL A 345 -5.67 -15.54 9.12
N SER A 346 -5.24 -16.34 8.14
CA SER A 346 -4.59 -17.62 8.37
C SER A 346 -3.54 -17.87 7.30
N MET A 347 -2.46 -18.54 7.69
CA MET A 347 -1.49 -19.07 6.74
C MET A 347 -1.98 -20.43 6.23
N GLN A 348 -1.90 -20.64 4.93
CA GLN A 348 -2.28 -21.87 4.27
C GLN A 348 -1.07 -22.48 3.57
N THR A 349 -1.04 -23.81 3.49
CA THR A 349 0.06 -24.54 2.85
C THR A 349 -0.46 -25.31 1.64
N VAL A 350 0.29 -25.25 0.53
CA VAL A 350 0.02 -26.03 -0.68
C VAL A 350 0.16 -27.52 -0.35
N PRO A 351 -0.85 -28.35 -0.69
CA PRO A 351 -0.76 -29.80 -0.49
C PRO A 351 0.44 -30.42 -1.21
N LYS A 352 1.23 -31.25 -0.50
CA LYS A 352 2.45 -31.90 -1.01
C LYS A 352 2.24 -32.76 -2.26
N TYR A 353 1.04 -33.35 -2.41
CA TYR A 353 0.70 -34.24 -3.53
C TYR A 353 -0.20 -33.57 -4.59
N LEU A 354 -0.30 -32.23 -4.56
CA LEU A 354 -0.99 -31.51 -5.62
C LEU A 354 -0.24 -31.70 -6.96
N PRO A 355 -0.91 -32.22 -8.02
CA PRO A 355 -0.27 -32.41 -9.31
C PRO A 355 0.23 -31.09 -9.90
N GLN A 356 1.30 -31.17 -10.67
CA GLN A 356 1.81 -30.03 -11.42
C GLN A 356 0.83 -29.66 -12.54
N PRO A 357 0.44 -28.37 -12.69
CA PRO A 357 -0.38 -27.94 -13.80
C PRO A 357 0.36 -28.19 -15.13
N PRO A 358 -0.37 -28.34 -16.27
CA PRO A 358 0.24 -28.46 -17.58
C PRO A 358 1.30 -27.38 -17.83
N ALA A 359 2.37 -27.74 -18.53
CA ALA A 359 3.40 -26.78 -18.93
C ALA A 359 2.77 -25.73 -19.84
N LEU A 360 3.15 -24.46 -19.64
CA LEU A 360 2.79 -23.40 -20.58
C LEU A 360 3.66 -23.52 -21.83
N PRO A 361 3.19 -23.00 -22.98
CA PRO A 361 4.02 -22.86 -24.15
C PRO A 361 5.33 -22.18 -23.77
N VAL A 362 6.46 -22.78 -24.16
CA VAL A 362 7.77 -22.17 -23.93
C VAL A 362 7.84 -20.92 -24.78
N VAL A 363 7.76 -19.76 -24.14
CA VAL A 363 8.16 -18.50 -24.75
C VAL A 363 9.69 -18.45 -24.63
N PRO A 364 10.46 -18.38 -25.72
CA PRO A 364 11.92 -18.34 -25.63
C PRO A 364 12.35 -17.20 -24.69
N HIS A 365 13.20 -17.45 -23.71
CA HIS A 365 13.75 -16.35 -22.91
C HIS A 365 14.72 -15.53 -23.77
N ASP A 366 14.56 -14.21 -23.76
CA ASP A 366 15.55 -13.31 -24.32
C ASP A 366 16.77 -13.22 -23.40
N ASP A 367 17.73 -14.12 -23.67
CA ASP A 367 19.01 -14.19 -22.99
C ASP A 367 20.06 -13.25 -23.62
N THR A 368 19.66 -12.37 -24.55
CA THR A 368 20.60 -11.44 -25.21
C THR A 368 21.33 -10.62 -24.15
N PRO A 369 22.66 -10.69 -24.03
CA PRO A 369 23.39 -9.92 -23.03
C PRO A 369 23.00 -8.45 -23.12
N LEU A 370 22.68 -7.85 -21.97
CA LEU A 370 22.45 -6.41 -21.91
C LEU A 370 23.76 -5.72 -22.31
N PRO A 371 23.71 -4.62 -23.09
CA PRO A 371 24.91 -3.91 -23.48
C PRO A 371 25.70 -3.51 -22.23
N ASP A 372 27.01 -3.76 -22.26
CA ASP A 372 27.90 -3.31 -21.19
C ASP A 372 27.80 -1.79 -21.07
N MET A 373 27.54 -1.32 -19.86
CA MET A 373 27.60 0.10 -19.54
C MET A 373 28.99 0.62 -19.90
N PRO A 374 29.12 1.78 -20.58
CA PRO A 374 30.41 2.44 -20.67
C PRO A 374 30.90 2.71 -19.25
N GLU A 375 32.10 2.23 -18.92
CA GLU A 375 32.77 2.60 -17.68
C GLU A 375 32.84 4.13 -17.63
N ILE A 376 32.12 4.75 -16.70
CA ILE A 376 32.31 6.17 -16.41
C ILE A 376 33.73 6.26 -15.83
N PRO A 377 34.68 6.94 -16.49
CA PRO A 377 36.03 7.06 -15.96
C PRO A 377 35.95 7.63 -14.55
N ALA A 378 36.62 6.98 -13.60
CA ALA A 378 36.72 7.48 -12.24
C ALA A 378 37.11 8.97 -12.29
N GLN A 379 36.38 9.82 -11.57
CA GLN A 379 36.73 11.23 -11.52
C GLN A 379 38.18 11.37 -11.04
N PRO A 380 38.98 12.28 -11.64
CA PRO A 380 40.35 12.48 -11.22
C PRO A 380 40.40 12.69 -9.71
N VAL A 381 41.24 11.91 -9.03
CA VAL A 381 41.52 12.12 -7.61
C VAL A 381 42.05 13.54 -7.47
N LEU A 382 41.26 14.42 -6.84
CA LEU A 382 41.72 15.74 -6.48
C LEU A 382 42.93 15.56 -5.55
N PRO A 383 44.07 16.21 -5.82
CA PRO A 383 45.25 16.05 -4.98
C PRO A 383 44.96 16.54 -3.56
N ASP A 384 45.37 15.73 -2.58
CA ASP A 384 45.30 16.06 -1.17
C ASP A 384 45.92 17.44 -0.94
N SER A 385 45.11 18.38 -0.45
CA SER A 385 45.56 19.71 -0.01
C SER A 385 46.30 19.60 1.33
N GLY A 386 47.33 18.74 1.40
CA GLY A 386 48.13 18.46 2.59
C GLY A 386 49.62 18.70 2.42
N ALA A 387 50.09 19.14 1.24
CA ALA A 387 51.50 19.39 0.98
C ALA A 387 51.70 20.75 0.30
N SER A 388 51.66 21.81 1.09
CA SER A 388 52.33 23.08 0.76
C SER A 388 52.66 23.79 2.08
N GLY A 389 53.77 23.36 2.68
CA GLY A 389 54.48 24.16 3.66
C GLY A 389 55.08 25.37 2.95
N ALA A 390 54.35 26.48 2.94
CA ALA A 390 54.91 27.80 2.64
C ALA A 390 54.38 28.76 3.72
N ALA A 391 55.22 29.04 4.71
CA ALA A 391 54.94 30.03 5.73
C ALA A 391 54.99 31.45 5.13
N PRO A 392 54.07 32.36 5.48
CA PRO A 392 54.21 33.78 5.15
C PRO A 392 55.25 34.43 6.08
N PRO A 393 56.01 35.44 5.61
CA PRO A 393 57.05 36.07 6.43
C PRO A 393 56.45 36.97 7.52
N GLY A 394 57.17 37.04 8.64
CA GLY A 394 56.65 37.44 9.95
C GLY A 394 56.36 38.92 10.19
N TYR A 395 55.59 39.14 11.26
CA TYR A 395 55.62 40.22 12.26
C TYR A 395 54.93 39.58 13.49
N GLY A 396 55.35 39.58 14.74
CA GLY A 396 56.41 40.22 15.52
C GLY A 396 55.87 40.27 16.97
N GLY A 397 56.54 39.57 17.89
CA GLY A 397 56.47 39.60 19.38
C GLY A 397 55.18 39.94 20.15
N TRP A 398 54.84 39.14 21.18
CA TRP A 398 54.88 39.53 22.61
C TRP A 398 54.36 38.38 23.51
N HIS A 399 54.88 38.38 24.75
CA HIS A 399 54.99 37.28 25.72
C HIS A 399 53.69 36.83 26.43
N GLY A 400 53.68 35.60 26.97
CA GLY A 400 52.82 35.26 28.12
C GLY A 400 52.44 33.80 28.38
N ALA A 401 53.41 32.97 28.79
CA ALA A 401 53.37 31.92 29.82
C ALA A 401 52.27 30.82 29.93
N HIS A 402 52.81 29.61 30.13
CA HIS A 402 52.39 28.46 30.94
C HIS A 402 51.96 27.14 30.26
N GLU A 403 52.76 26.14 30.62
CA GLU A 403 52.85 24.74 30.19
C GLU A 403 51.71 23.86 30.72
N GLY A 404 51.48 22.75 30.00
CA GLY A 404 50.69 21.62 30.46
C GLY A 404 50.68 20.50 29.41
N SER A 405 51.79 19.76 29.35
CA SER A 405 52.03 18.59 28.48
C SER A 405 51.06 17.43 28.77
N PHE A 406 50.58 16.75 27.72
CA PHE A 406 50.33 15.30 27.76
C PHE A 406 50.58 14.67 26.38
N ASP A 407 51.63 13.85 26.34
CA ASP A 407 52.09 13.07 25.20
C ASP A 407 51.19 11.87 24.88
N HIS A 408 51.02 11.63 23.58
CA HIS A 408 50.54 10.37 23.02
C HIS A 408 51.72 9.41 22.80
N ARG A 409 51.62 8.18 23.32
CA ARG A 409 52.31 7.04 22.71
C ARG A 409 51.57 5.73 22.93
N ALA A 410 51.14 5.14 21.80
CA ALA A 410 50.83 3.72 21.70
C ALA A 410 52.13 2.88 21.88
N PRO A 411 52.01 1.55 22.08
CA PRO A 411 52.24 0.74 20.88
C PRO A 411 51.40 -0.54 20.75
N SER A 412 51.33 -0.91 19.48
CA SER A 412 50.92 -2.14 18.78
C SER A 412 51.27 -3.49 19.41
N GLY A 413 50.47 -4.52 19.06
CA GLY A 413 51.01 -5.80 18.60
C GLY A 413 50.31 -7.07 19.10
N ALA A 414 49.98 -7.94 18.13
CA ALA A 414 49.88 -9.41 18.18
C ALA A 414 48.49 -10.07 18.02
N THR A 415 48.58 -11.22 17.35
CA THR A 415 47.65 -12.01 16.52
C THR A 415 46.79 -13.04 17.28
N PRO A 416 45.87 -13.77 16.61
CA PRO A 416 44.69 -14.39 17.23
C PRO A 416 44.91 -15.87 17.63
N GLY A 417 44.15 -16.33 18.63
CA GLY A 417 44.08 -17.74 19.01
C GLY A 417 42.99 -18.02 20.04
N ASP A 418 42.07 -18.91 19.65
CA ASP A 418 41.30 -19.89 20.42
C ASP A 418 40.37 -19.47 21.58
N ALA A 419 39.11 -19.92 21.42
CA ALA A 419 38.08 -19.98 22.45
C ALA A 419 38.41 -21.03 23.53
N PRO A 420 37.82 -20.88 24.74
CA PRO A 420 36.86 -21.93 25.13
C PRO A 420 35.61 -21.44 25.91
N ASP A 421 34.54 -22.22 25.71
CA ASP A 421 33.37 -22.55 26.54
C ASP A 421 32.94 -21.67 27.72
N ILE A 422 31.67 -21.24 27.66
CA ILE A 422 30.89 -20.70 28.78
C ILE A 422 29.93 -21.77 29.31
N ALA A 423 30.10 -22.12 30.57
CA ALA A 423 29.26 -23.03 31.34
C ALA A 423 27.96 -22.36 31.86
N VAL A 424 26.92 -23.17 31.98
CA VAL A 424 25.56 -22.88 32.50
C VAL A 424 25.57 -22.76 34.04
N PRO A 425 24.78 -21.86 34.68
CA PRO A 425 24.57 -21.89 36.13
C PRO A 425 23.40 -22.80 36.52
N GLY A 426 23.67 -23.64 37.52
CA GLY A 426 22.78 -24.68 38.04
C GLY A 426 21.70 -24.21 39.00
N SER A 427 20.75 -25.13 39.17
CA SER A 427 19.63 -25.18 40.10
C SER A 427 20.04 -25.19 41.58
N MET A 428 19.32 -24.44 42.41
CA MET A 428 19.20 -24.74 43.85
C MET A 428 17.82 -25.32 44.15
N GLN A 429 17.81 -26.59 44.58
CA GLN A 429 16.75 -27.19 45.38
C GLN A 429 17.23 -27.21 46.84
N GLY A 430 16.30 -26.96 47.77
CA GLY A 430 16.55 -27.02 49.21
C GLY A 430 15.27 -26.86 50.03
N THR A 431 14.48 -27.94 50.06
CA THR A 431 13.77 -28.51 51.23
C THR A 431 13.11 -27.60 52.28
N ARG A 432 11.78 -27.71 52.38
CA ARG A 432 11.10 -28.49 53.45
C ARG A 432 9.72 -28.93 53.01
#